data_AF-A0A6S7BU41-F1
#
_entry.id   AF-A0A6S7BU41-F1
#
_cell.length_a   1.000
_cell.length_b   1.000
_cell.length_c   1.000
_cell.angle_alpha   90.00
_cell.angle_beta   90.00
_cell.angle_gamma   90.00
#
_symmetry.space_group_name_H-M   'P 1'
#
loop_
_entity.id
_entity.type
_entity.pdbx_description
1 polymer ?
#
loop_
_entity_poly.entity_id
_entity_poly.type
_entity_poly.pdbx_seq_one_letter_code
_entity_poly.pdbx_strand_id
1 'polypeptide(L)'
;MSTDRAQVGAGQLSLSAASLSNHGGTVSQTGNGATGAMTLNTSGAIDNTGGTISSNGQTVTLQSGSLTNADGAITQAGTGALTLSTGTLDNSGGTIGTHAQATVTASSVDNRRGTITSDQALAVKASGNLDNTYRANKRCQYRKFLDGKELPKQEGAEGSVGVAGLEKEKLAA
;
A
#
# COMPACT_ATOMS: atom_id res chain seq x y z
N MET A 1 3.66 18.02 -13.50
CA MET A 1 5.12 17.74 -13.42
C MET A 1 5.34 16.35 -13.99
N SER A 2 6.33 16.15 -14.85
CA SER A 2 6.73 14.82 -15.33
C SER A 2 8.15 14.52 -14.87
N THR A 3 8.35 13.28 -14.44
CA THR A 3 9.59 12.67 -13.97
C THR A 3 9.81 11.31 -14.62
N ASP A 4 9.15 11.08 -15.76
CA ASP A 4 9.13 9.79 -16.43
C ASP A 4 10.55 9.38 -16.83
N ARG A 5 10.95 8.17 -16.41
CA ARG A 5 12.31 7.63 -16.57
C ARG A 5 13.44 8.51 -16.02
N ALA A 6 13.11 9.53 -15.24
CA ALA A 6 14.06 10.42 -14.59
C ALA A 6 14.29 10.01 -13.14
N GLN A 7 15.37 10.54 -12.55
CA GLN A 7 15.67 10.40 -11.13
C GLN A 7 15.56 11.79 -10.50
N VAL A 8 14.63 11.97 -9.57
CA VAL A 8 14.46 13.19 -8.78
C VAL A 8 14.77 12.86 -7.33
N GLY A 9 15.84 13.46 -6.79
CA GLY A 9 16.29 13.24 -5.43
C GLY A 9 16.40 14.56 -4.66
N ALA A 10 15.89 14.61 -3.43
CA ALA A 10 16.07 15.78 -2.56
C ALA A 10 16.13 15.39 -1.07
N GLY A 11 16.90 16.15 -0.26
CA GLY A 11 16.91 15.96 1.19
C GLY A 11 15.53 16.22 1.82
N GLN A 12 14.79 17.19 1.32
CA GLN A 12 13.40 17.44 1.68
C GLN A 12 12.61 17.57 0.37
N LEU A 13 11.48 16.89 0.25
CA LEU A 13 10.66 16.98 -0.96
C LEU A 13 9.27 17.50 -0.60
N SER A 14 8.95 18.70 -1.09
CA SER A 14 7.61 19.28 -1.01
C SER A 14 7.18 19.69 -2.41
N LEU A 15 6.24 18.96 -2.99
CA LEU A 15 5.70 19.20 -4.32
C LEU A 15 4.23 19.63 -4.23
N SER A 16 3.90 20.75 -4.86
CA SER A 16 2.52 21.16 -5.13
C SER A 16 2.35 21.31 -6.64
N ALA A 17 1.47 20.52 -7.25
CA ALA A 17 1.27 20.52 -8.70
C ALA A 17 -0.16 20.11 -9.08
N ALA A 18 -0.60 20.40 -10.30
CA ALA A 18 -1.87 19.88 -10.80
C ALA A 18 -1.83 18.34 -10.93
N SER A 19 -0.71 17.80 -11.38
CA SER A 19 -0.48 16.35 -11.50
C SER A 19 1.02 16.03 -11.45
N LEU A 20 1.34 14.79 -11.14
CA LEU A 20 2.68 14.21 -11.17
C LEU A 20 2.66 12.93 -12.02
N SER A 21 3.55 12.84 -13.00
CA SER A 21 3.83 11.61 -13.75
C SER A 21 5.24 11.13 -13.41
N ASN A 22 5.38 9.85 -13.04
CA ASN A 22 6.62 9.18 -12.70
C ASN A 22 6.66 7.78 -13.34
N HIS A 23 6.38 7.70 -14.64
CA HIS A 23 6.35 6.44 -15.37
C HIS A 23 7.77 5.88 -15.55
N GLY A 24 8.08 4.75 -14.90
CA GLY A 24 9.43 4.16 -14.92
C GLY A 24 10.53 5.05 -14.34
N GLY A 25 10.16 6.15 -13.67
CA GLY A 25 11.07 7.09 -13.03
C GLY A 25 11.26 6.78 -11.54
N THR A 26 12.01 7.64 -10.86
CA THR A 26 12.21 7.55 -9.42
C THR A 26 12.15 8.93 -8.80
N VAL A 27 11.34 9.05 -7.75
CA VAL A 27 11.25 10.23 -6.90
C VAL A 27 11.67 9.80 -5.49
N SER A 28 12.83 10.27 -5.05
CA SER A 28 13.40 9.92 -3.75
C SER A 28 13.55 11.14 -2.86
N GLN A 29 13.02 11.02 -1.64
CA GLN A 29 13.38 11.91 -0.54
C GLN A 29 14.40 11.21 0.35
N THR A 30 15.56 11.84 0.55
CA THR A 30 16.72 11.21 1.20
C THR A 30 17.05 11.76 2.59
N GLY A 31 16.43 12.87 3.01
CA GLY A 31 16.68 13.45 4.32
C GLY A 31 16.10 12.61 5.44
N ASN A 32 16.95 12.27 6.41
CA ASN A 32 16.56 11.59 7.63
C ASN A 32 16.44 12.57 8.80
N GLY A 33 15.81 12.12 9.89
CA GLY A 33 15.69 12.89 11.13
C GLY A 33 14.37 13.64 11.26
N ALA A 34 14.21 14.39 12.36
CA ALA A 34 12.94 15.01 12.75
C ALA A 34 12.34 16.00 11.73
N THR A 35 13.16 16.53 10.82
CA THR A 35 12.73 17.47 9.78
C THR A 35 12.51 16.81 8.42
N GLY A 36 12.93 15.55 8.24
CA GLY A 36 12.76 14.83 6.99
C GLY A 36 11.28 14.55 6.75
N ALA A 37 10.72 15.14 5.69
CA ALA A 37 9.38 14.82 5.24
C ALA A 37 9.29 14.77 3.72
N MET A 38 8.34 14.00 3.22
CA MET A 38 7.92 14.04 1.83
C MET A 38 6.46 14.46 1.78
N THR A 39 6.17 15.58 1.12
CA THR A 39 4.81 16.04 0.87
C THR A 39 4.59 16.11 -0.64
N LEU A 40 3.70 15.27 -1.16
CA LEU A 40 3.24 15.33 -2.53
C LEU A 40 1.77 15.74 -2.51
N ASN A 41 1.48 17.00 -2.83
CA ASN A 41 0.12 17.52 -2.89
C ASN A 41 -0.25 17.82 -4.33
N THR A 42 -1.21 17.07 -4.86
CA THR A 42 -1.72 17.27 -6.21
C THR A 42 -3.24 17.40 -6.20
N SER A 43 -3.78 18.30 -7.01
CA SER A 43 -5.24 18.42 -7.17
C SER A 43 -5.80 17.36 -8.12
N GLY A 44 -4.99 16.88 -9.06
CA GLY A 44 -5.31 15.83 -10.03
C GLY A 44 -4.58 14.52 -9.72
N ALA A 45 -4.02 13.90 -10.77
CA ALA A 45 -3.45 12.56 -10.68
C ALA A 45 -1.98 12.56 -10.23
N ILE A 46 -1.63 11.54 -9.44
CA ILE A 46 -0.27 11.02 -9.32
C ILE A 46 -0.23 9.69 -10.07
N ASP A 47 0.58 9.61 -11.11
CA ASP A 47 0.84 8.38 -11.86
C ASP A 47 2.27 7.91 -11.56
N ASN A 48 2.40 6.79 -10.87
CA ASN A 48 3.64 6.12 -10.52
C ASN A 48 3.74 4.73 -11.21
N THR A 49 3.12 4.57 -12.38
CA THR A 49 3.09 3.28 -13.09
C THR A 49 4.50 2.81 -13.43
N GLY A 50 4.89 1.63 -12.95
CA GLY A 50 6.25 1.09 -13.12
C GLY A 50 7.37 1.95 -12.50
N GLY A 51 7.01 3.01 -11.76
CA GLY A 51 7.92 3.97 -11.15
C GLY A 51 8.18 3.66 -9.68
N THR A 52 9.04 4.47 -9.07
CA THR A 52 9.33 4.39 -7.63
C THR A 52 9.18 5.76 -6.98
N ILE A 53 8.39 5.85 -5.92
CA ILE A 53 8.38 6.98 -4.98
C ILE A 53 8.89 6.44 -3.66
N SER A 54 10.00 6.97 -3.16
CA SER A 54 10.62 6.48 -1.92
C SER A 54 10.99 7.64 -1.01
N SER A 55 10.91 7.43 0.29
CA SER A 55 11.31 8.42 1.28
C SER A 55 11.95 7.75 2.50
N ASN A 56 12.95 8.41 3.06
CA ASN A 56 13.59 8.03 4.32
C ASN A 56 13.25 9.00 5.48
N GLY A 57 12.36 9.96 5.23
CA GLY A 57 11.91 10.96 6.20
C GLY A 57 11.06 10.37 7.33
N GLN A 58 10.76 11.19 8.33
CA GLN A 58 9.93 10.81 9.47
C GLN A 58 8.43 10.87 9.17
N THR A 59 8.04 11.61 8.11
CA THR A 59 6.65 11.68 7.66
C THR A 59 6.55 11.70 6.15
N VAL A 60 5.56 10.98 5.62
CA VAL A 60 5.23 11.01 4.19
C VAL A 60 3.74 11.23 4.02
N THR A 61 3.40 12.29 3.31
CA THR A 61 2.04 12.72 3.05
C THR A 61 1.82 12.81 1.55
N LEU A 62 0.94 11.97 1.02
CA LEU A 62 0.50 11.98 -0.37
C LEU A 62 -0.97 12.38 -0.42
N GLN A 63 -1.26 13.51 -1.09
CA GLN A 63 -2.61 13.97 -1.38
C GLN A 63 -2.80 14.06 -2.90
N SER A 64 -3.87 13.45 -3.41
CA SER A 64 -4.19 13.47 -4.85
C SER A 64 -5.69 13.40 -5.12
N GLY A 65 -6.12 13.75 -6.32
CA GLY A 65 -7.44 13.40 -6.84
C GLY A 65 -7.53 11.93 -7.29
N SER A 66 -6.45 11.41 -7.83
CA SER A 66 -6.28 9.97 -8.10
C SER A 66 -4.81 9.56 -7.95
N LEU A 67 -4.58 8.30 -7.58
CA LEU A 67 -3.25 7.73 -7.44
C LEU A 67 -3.19 6.38 -8.16
N THR A 68 -2.34 6.30 -9.18
CA THR A 68 -2.00 5.06 -9.87
C THR A 68 -0.59 4.63 -9.46
N ASN A 69 -0.46 3.45 -8.90
CA ASN A 69 0.77 2.79 -8.51
C ASN A 69 0.87 1.39 -9.14
N ALA A 70 0.30 1.23 -10.34
CA ALA A 70 0.28 -0.05 -11.03
C ALA A 70 1.70 -0.51 -11.39
N ASP A 71 2.06 -1.74 -11.00
CA ASP A 71 3.42 -2.30 -11.12
C ASP A 71 4.54 -1.38 -10.57
N GLY A 72 4.16 -0.41 -9.72
CA GLY A 72 5.04 0.60 -9.15
C GLY A 72 5.31 0.36 -7.67
N ALA A 73 6.15 1.21 -7.08
CA ALA A 73 6.48 1.16 -5.67
C ALA A 73 6.35 2.53 -4.99
N ILE A 74 5.61 2.59 -3.88
CA ILE A 74 5.58 3.72 -2.95
C ILE A 74 6.07 3.20 -1.60
N THR A 75 7.26 3.62 -1.18
CA THR A 75 7.90 3.07 0.01
C THR A 75 8.39 4.15 0.97
N GLN A 76 8.12 3.95 2.25
CA GLN A 76 8.78 4.65 3.33
C GLN A 76 9.80 3.71 3.96
N ALA A 77 11.05 3.83 3.49
CA ALA A 77 12.16 3.01 3.96
C ALA A 77 12.75 3.54 5.28
N GLY A 78 12.32 4.72 5.72
CA GLY A 78 12.62 5.26 7.05
C GLY A 78 11.74 4.66 8.14
N THR A 79 11.78 5.26 9.33
CA THR A 79 10.90 4.94 10.46
C THR A 79 9.64 5.82 10.47
N GLY A 80 9.32 6.45 9.33
CA GLY A 80 8.31 7.48 9.20
C GLY A 80 6.92 6.96 8.86
N ALA A 81 5.90 7.62 9.41
CA ALA A 81 4.52 7.29 9.10
C ALA A 81 4.16 7.65 7.65
N LEU A 82 3.41 6.78 6.99
CA LEU A 82 2.88 7.01 5.65
C LEU A 82 1.39 7.39 5.74
N THR A 83 1.04 8.56 5.26
CA THR A 83 -0.34 9.02 5.11
C THR A 83 -0.63 9.26 3.64
N LEU A 84 -1.58 8.51 3.09
CA LEU A 84 -2.01 8.60 1.71
C LEU A 84 -3.51 8.91 1.70
N SER A 85 -3.88 9.99 1.03
CA SER A 85 -5.27 10.41 0.87
C SER A 85 -5.54 10.75 -0.59
N THR A 86 -6.48 10.04 -1.20
CA THR A 86 -6.78 10.17 -2.63
C THR A 86 -8.26 10.00 -2.94
N GLY A 87 -8.70 10.37 -4.15
CA GLY A 87 -10.03 10.00 -4.64
C GLY A 87 -10.05 8.52 -5.01
N THR A 88 -9.28 8.11 -6.01
CA THR A 88 -9.17 6.71 -6.42
C THR A 88 -7.75 6.21 -6.26
N LEU A 89 -7.58 4.99 -5.73
CA LEU A 89 -6.30 4.31 -5.60
C LEU A 89 -6.30 3.05 -6.47
N ASP A 90 -5.39 2.99 -7.44
CA ASP A 90 -5.02 1.78 -8.17
C ASP A 90 -3.61 1.37 -7.74
N ASN A 91 -3.49 0.27 -7.00
CA ASN A 91 -2.25 -0.38 -6.61
C ASN A 91 -2.14 -1.77 -7.23
N SER A 92 -2.72 -2.00 -8.41
CA SER A 92 -2.71 -3.31 -9.05
C SER A 92 -1.29 -3.74 -9.43
N GLY A 93 -0.85 -4.92 -8.95
CA GLY A 93 0.55 -5.37 -9.14
C GLY A 93 1.60 -4.53 -8.40
N GLY A 94 1.21 -3.43 -7.76
CA GLY A 94 2.11 -2.48 -7.12
C GLY A 94 2.38 -2.77 -5.65
N THR A 95 3.29 -1.98 -5.06
CA THR A 95 3.64 -2.06 -3.64
C THR A 95 3.51 -0.70 -2.97
N ILE A 96 2.82 -0.66 -1.83
CA ILE A 96 2.77 0.47 -0.90
C ILE A 96 3.23 -0.05 0.47
N GLY A 97 4.27 0.55 1.05
CA GLY A 97 4.88 0.02 2.29
C GLY A 97 5.55 1.07 3.16
N THR A 98 5.57 0.81 4.48
CA THR A 98 6.36 1.56 5.47
C THR A 98 6.76 0.66 6.64
N HIS A 99 7.87 0.97 7.30
CA HIS A 99 8.26 0.33 8.58
C HIS A 99 7.54 0.91 9.81
N ALA A 100 6.71 1.95 9.63
CA ALA A 100 5.92 2.58 10.69
C ALA A 100 4.42 2.42 10.45
N GLN A 101 3.61 3.31 11.00
CA GLN A 101 2.16 3.32 10.76
C GLN A 101 1.85 3.75 9.32
N ALA A 102 0.93 3.04 8.68
CA ALA A 102 0.37 3.39 7.38
C ALA A 102 -1.11 3.74 7.51
N THR A 103 -1.52 4.89 6.98
CA THR A 103 -2.93 5.28 6.82
C THR A 103 -3.20 5.57 5.35
N VAL A 104 -4.12 4.81 4.75
CA VAL A 104 -4.57 4.97 3.37
C VAL A 104 -6.05 5.35 3.41
N THR A 105 -6.41 6.51 2.87
CA THR A 105 -7.79 6.97 2.74
C THR A 105 -8.08 7.17 1.26
N ALA A 106 -9.11 6.52 0.74
CA ALA A 106 -9.53 6.67 -0.64
C ALA A 106 -11.05 6.60 -0.78
N SER A 107 -11.59 7.08 -1.89
CA SER A 107 -12.98 6.81 -2.28
C SER A 107 -13.12 5.40 -2.81
N SER A 108 -12.17 4.91 -3.60
CA SER A 108 -12.09 3.50 -3.99
C SER A 108 -10.64 3.02 -4.01
N VAL A 109 -10.44 1.74 -3.74
CA VAL A 109 -9.14 1.08 -3.74
C VAL A 109 -9.20 -0.18 -4.60
N ASP A 110 -8.35 -0.28 -5.61
CA ASP A 110 -8.00 -1.51 -6.30
C ASP A 110 -6.59 -1.92 -5.87
N ASN A 111 -6.47 -3.04 -5.17
CA ASN A 111 -5.21 -3.62 -4.72
C ASN A 111 -5.04 -5.06 -5.27
N ARG A 112 -5.66 -5.38 -6.40
CA ARG A 112 -5.56 -6.73 -6.99
C ARG A 112 -4.13 -7.02 -7.39
N ARG A 113 -3.57 -8.13 -6.90
CA ARG A 113 -2.14 -8.50 -7.12
C ARG A 113 -1.14 -7.48 -6.56
N GLY A 114 -1.61 -6.47 -5.85
CA GLY A 114 -0.79 -5.49 -5.16
C GLY A 114 -0.60 -5.81 -3.69
N THR A 115 0.28 -5.06 -3.05
CA THR A 115 0.59 -5.18 -1.62
C THR A 115 0.52 -3.82 -0.96
N ILE A 116 -0.21 -3.72 0.16
CA ILE A 116 -0.18 -2.57 1.07
C ILE A 116 0.25 -3.10 2.44
N THR A 117 1.37 -2.63 2.96
CA THR A 117 2.01 -3.19 4.17
C THR A 117 2.48 -2.11 5.14
N SER A 118 2.53 -2.49 6.41
CA SER A 118 3.16 -1.72 7.48
C SER A 118 3.75 -2.67 8.51
N ASP A 119 4.92 -2.37 9.07
CA ASP A 119 5.47 -3.15 10.19
C ASP A 119 4.79 -2.81 11.54
N GLN A 120 4.06 -1.68 11.60
CA GLN A 120 3.24 -1.30 12.74
C GLN A 120 1.74 -1.39 12.39
N ALA A 121 0.97 -0.34 12.65
CA ALA A 121 -0.46 -0.31 12.36
C ALA A 121 -0.74 0.05 10.88
N LEU A 122 -1.59 -0.73 10.23
CA LEU A 122 -2.14 -0.44 8.90
C LEU A 122 -3.62 -0.07 9.03
N ALA A 123 -4.00 1.10 8.53
CA ALA A 123 -5.39 1.51 8.39
C ALA A 123 -5.70 1.84 6.92
N VAL A 124 -6.59 1.05 6.30
CA VAL A 124 -7.11 1.34 4.95
C VAL A 124 -8.58 1.69 5.06
N LYS A 125 -8.94 2.91 4.65
CA LYS A 125 -10.30 3.47 4.69
C LYS A 125 -10.75 3.76 3.26
N ALA A 126 -11.68 2.97 2.75
CA ALA A 126 -12.36 3.22 1.49
C ALA A 126 -13.80 3.68 1.78
N SER A 127 -14.23 4.81 1.23
CA SER A 127 -15.64 5.24 1.35
C SER A 127 -16.56 4.51 0.35
N GLY A 128 -15.99 3.90 -0.68
CA GLY A 128 -16.64 3.09 -1.70
C GLY A 128 -15.99 1.71 -1.81
N ASN A 129 -15.71 1.25 -3.03
CA ASN A 129 -15.23 -0.11 -3.27
C ASN A 129 -13.77 -0.32 -2.79
N LEU A 130 -13.51 -1.46 -2.15
CA LEU A 130 -12.17 -1.95 -1.81
C LEU A 130 -12.01 -3.34 -2.42
N ASP A 131 -11.31 -3.44 -3.56
CA ASP A 131 -10.97 -4.72 -4.18
C ASP A 131 -9.54 -5.12 -3.80
N ASN A 132 -9.43 -6.05 -2.85
CA ASN A 132 -8.15 -6.64 -2.44
C ASN A 132 -8.07 -8.12 -2.85
N THR A 133 -8.72 -8.49 -3.95
CA THR A 133 -8.82 -9.89 -4.35
C THR A 133 -7.52 -10.34 -5.01
N TYR A 134 -6.64 -11.01 -4.26
CA TYR A 134 -5.58 -11.81 -4.86
C TYR A 134 -6.19 -13.12 -5.39
N ARG A 135 -6.46 -13.19 -6.70
CA ARG A 135 -6.76 -14.47 -7.34
C ARG A 135 -5.47 -15.28 -7.50
N ALA A 136 -4.94 -15.78 -6.38
CA ALA A 136 -4.04 -16.92 -6.42
C ALA A 136 -4.78 -18.08 -7.09
N ASN A 137 -4.09 -18.78 -7.97
CA ASN A 137 -4.57 -20.00 -8.60
C ASN A 137 -5.13 -20.98 -7.55
N LYS A 138 -6.38 -21.47 -7.75
CA LYS A 138 -7.15 -22.31 -6.81
C LYS A 138 -6.49 -23.67 -6.51
N ARG A 139 -5.44 -23.75 -5.68
CA ARG A 139 -4.97 -25.01 -5.08
C ARG A 139 -4.26 -24.81 -3.72
N CYS A 140 -4.95 -24.29 -2.70
CA CYS A 140 -4.55 -24.57 -1.32
C CYS A 140 -5.24 -25.87 -0.86
N GLN A 141 -4.51 -26.99 -0.87
CA GLN A 141 -4.98 -28.26 -0.31
C GLN A 141 -4.56 -28.36 1.15
N TYR A 142 -5.45 -28.10 2.10
CA TYR A 142 -5.25 -28.49 3.50
C TYR A 142 -5.96 -29.82 3.77
N ARG A 143 -5.20 -30.86 4.12
CA ARG A 143 -5.72 -32.13 4.68
C ARG A 143 -5.79 -31.99 6.20
N LYS A 144 -6.98 -31.89 6.76
CA LYS A 144 -7.19 -31.94 8.22
C LYS A 144 -7.69 -33.35 8.56
N PHE A 145 -6.91 -34.10 9.35
CA PHE A 145 -7.35 -35.36 9.94
C PHE A 145 -7.92 -35.07 11.33
N LEU A 146 -9.15 -35.53 11.59
CA LEU A 146 -9.71 -35.65 12.94
C LEU A 146 -10.17 -37.09 13.10
N ASP A 147 -9.61 -37.78 14.10
CA ASP A 147 -10.03 -39.12 14.52
C ASP A 147 -10.14 -40.17 13.38
N GLY A 148 -9.12 -40.19 12.49
CA GLY A 148 -9.01 -41.21 11.44
C GLY A 148 -10.02 -41.12 10.29
N LYS A 149 -10.90 -40.11 10.25
CA LYS A 149 -11.85 -39.90 9.14
C LYS A 149 -11.54 -38.62 8.39
N GLU A 150 -11.44 -38.73 7.06
CA GLU A 150 -11.28 -37.59 6.17
C GLU A 150 -12.56 -36.75 6.19
N LEU A 151 -12.44 -35.47 6.53
CA LEU A 151 -13.52 -34.50 6.39
C LEU A 151 -13.62 -34.02 4.92
N PRO A 152 -14.83 -33.74 4.42
CA PRO A 152 -15.01 -33.21 3.07
C PRO A 152 -14.29 -31.86 2.91
N LYS A 153 -13.69 -31.67 1.72
CA LYS A 153 -12.89 -30.50 1.35
C LYS A 153 -13.69 -29.22 1.57
N GLN A 154 -13.23 -28.35 2.48
CA GLN A 154 -13.73 -26.97 2.56
C GLN A 154 -12.80 -26.06 1.77
N GLU A 155 -13.34 -25.45 0.70
CA GLU A 155 -12.64 -24.43 -0.10
C GLU A 155 -12.56 -23.13 0.72
N GLY A 156 -11.43 -22.89 1.38
CA GLY A 156 -11.11 -21.63 2.06
C GLY A 156 -9.96 -20.91 1.36
N ALA A 157 -10.15 -19.65 0.99
CA ALA A 157 -9.10 -18.77 0.50
C ALA A 157 -8.32 -18.21 1.70
N GLU A 158 -7.04 -18.59 1.85
CA GLU A 158 -6.11 -17.90 2.75
C GLU A 158 -5.17 -17.03 1.92
N GLY A 159 -5.02 -15.76 2.30
CA GLY A 159 -3.84 -14.96 1.96
C GLY A 159 -4.05 -13.75 1.04
N SER A 160 -4.71 -12.69 1.56
CA SER A 160 -4.25 -11.28 1.44
C SER A 160 -5.24 -10.36 2.19
N VAL A 161 -4.83 -9.91 3.39
CA VAL A 161 -5.55 -9.04 4.35
C VAL A 161 -7.00 -9.43 4.63
N GLY A 162 -7.16 -10.49 5.43
CA GLY A 162 -8.27 -10.56 6.38
C GLY A 162 -8.00 -9.55 7.50
N VAL A 163 -9.03 -8.78 7.86
CA VAL A 163 -9.09 -8.07 9.14
C VAL A 163 -8.78 -9.06 10.27
N ALA A 164 -7.56 -9.00 10.81
CA ALA A 164 -7.19 -9.66 12.05
C ALA A 164 -7.83 -8.87 13.21
N GLY A 165 -9.11 -9.11 13.46
CA GLY A 165 -9.77 -8.83 14.74
C GLY A 165 -9.65 -10.05 15.64
N LEU A 166 -8.88 -9.92 16.71
CA LEU A 166 -8.71 -10.92 17.77
C LEU A 166 -10.02 -11.10 18.56
N GLU A 167 -10.41 -12.35 18.84
CA GLU A 167 -10.68 -12.76 20.22
C GLU A 167 -10.47 -14.27 20.38
N LYS A 168 -9.55 -14.62 21.28
CA LYS A 168 -9.33 -16.00 21.74
C LYS A 168 -10.50 -16.36 22.64
N GLU A 169 -11.46 -17.15 22.17
CA GLU A 169 -12.40 -17.78 23.10
C GLU A 169 -11.68 -18.92 23.83
N LYS A 170 -11.69 -18.80 25.16
CA LYS A 170 -10.95 -19.62 26.10
C LYS A 170 -11.32 -21.09 25.96
N LEU A 171 -10.27 -21.91 26.02
CA LEU A 171 -10.33 -23.28 26.53
C LEU A 171 -11.01 -23.26 27.91
N ALA A 172 -12.14 -23.91 28.06
CA ALA A 172 -12.65 -24.36 29.36
C ALA A 172 -12.89 -25.86 29.26
N ALA A 173 -12.35 -26.55 30.27
CA ALA A 173 -12.25 -27.99 30.42
C ALA A 173 -13.60 -28.72 30.50
#